data_AF-U9VYX9-F1
#
_entry.id   AF-U9VYX9-F1
#
_cell.length_a   1.000
_cell.length_b   1.000
_cell.length_c   1.000
_cell.angle_alpha   90.00
_cell.angle_beta   90.00
_cell.angle_gamma   90.00
#
_symmetry.space_group_name_H-M   'P 1'
#
loop_
_entity.id
_entity.type
_entity.pdbx_description
1 polymer ?
#
loop_
_entity_poly.entity_id
_entity_poly.type
_entity_poly.pdbx_seq_one_letter_code
_entity_poly.pdbx_strand_id
1 'polypeptide(L)'
;MLVGEKVRLTNRITAALKSYFPQVLDWFDDKDTIAYCEFLEAFPNLHAAQAATADVLRDFFRSHHIIRKTTIQRRTQQIQDAGPPLTRDDAITIPAQALMRGLVALLKVVLSQLIVFERQIASLFESLPDADLFKALPGAGPHLAPRLLAAFGEDRTRFNCAQSFLSYIGIAPVKEESGKKRWVHWHWSCPIFLRQTFVEWVAHARPRSVWSQAFYQQQRRKGQSHQKAIRALAYKWGRIL
;
A
#
# COMPACT_ATOMS: atom_id res chain seq x y z
N MET A 1 11.01 3.31 -7.65
CA MET A 1 10.49 1.95 -7.35
C MET A 1 9.16 1.73 -8.06
N LEU A 2 8.88 0.50 -8.51
CA LEU A 2 7.68 0.12 -9.29
C LEU A 2 6.36 0.47 -8.60
N VAL A 3 6.27 0.36 -7.28
CA VAL A 3 5.08 0.78 -6.51
C VAL A 3 4.77 2.27 -6.75
N GLY A 4 5.80 3.12 -6.82
CA GLY A 4 5.63 4.54 -7.13
C GLY A 4 5.20 4.78 -8.58
N GLU A 5 5.67 3.96 -9.53
CA GLU A 5 5.17 4.01 -10.92
C GLU A 5 3.71 3.59 -11.02
N LYS A 6 3.28 2.55 -10.30
CA LYS A 6 1.88 2.13 -10.21
C LYS A 6 0.98 3.30 -9.79
N VAL A 7 1.38 4.04 -8.75
CA VAL A 7 0.65 5.22 -8.28
C VAL A 7 0.63 6.34 -9.33
N ARG A 8 1.78 6.64 -9.96
CA ARG A 8 1.86 7.66 -11.03
C ARG A 8 0.95 7.33 -12.20
N LEU A 9 0.98 6.08 -12.68
CA LEU A 9 0.15 5.62 -13.79
C LEU A 9 -1.33 5.68 -13.43
N THR A 10 -1.73 5.20 -12.26
CA THR A 10 -3.12 5.26 -11.79
C THR A 10 -3.63 6.70 -11.71
N ASN A 11 -2.80 7.64 -11.23
CA ASN A 11 -3.14 9.06 -11.19
C ASN A 11 -3.29 9.66 -12.60
N ARG A 12 -2.40 9.31 -13.54
CA ARG A 12 -2.49 9.77 -14.94
C ARG A 12 -3.73 9.20 -15.65
N ILE A 13 -4.05 7.93 -15.43
CA ILE A 13 -5.28 7.29 -15.93
C ILE A 13 -6.50 8.01 -15.35
N THR A 14 -6.51 8.26 -14.04
CA THR A 14 -7.59 9.00 -13.37
C THR A 14 -7.76 10.40 -13.96
N ALA A 15 -6.66 11.12 -14.20
CA ALA A 15 -6.70 12.43 -14.83
C ALA A 15 -7.26 12.39 -16.26
N ALA A 16 -6.85 11.40 -17.07
CA ALA A 16 -7.40 11.20 -18.41
C ALA A 16 -8.89 10.86 -18.39
N LEU A 17 -9.33 9.99 -17.47
CA LEU A 17 -10.75 9.63 -17.35
C LEU A 17 -11.60 10.81 -16.91
N LYS A 18 -11.10 11.70 -16.05
CA LYS A 18 -11.82 12.91 -15.64
C LYS A 18 -12.18 13.85 -16.80
N SER A 19 -11.49 13.79 -17.94
CA SER A 19 -11.79 14.65 -19.08
C SER A 19 -12.93 14.14 -19.98
N TYR A 20 -13.33 12.86 -19.88
CA TYR A 20 -14.37 12.30 -20.77
C TYR A 20 -15.24 11.18 -20.17
N PHE A 21 -14.74 10.41 -19.21
CA PHE A 21 -15.41 9.27 -18.59
C PHE A 21 -15.19 9.20 -17.06
N PRO A 22 -15.60 10.22 -16.30
CA PRO A 22 -15.36 10.27 -14.85
C PRO A 22 -16.15 9.23 -14.03
N GLN A 23 -17.30 8.76 -14.52
CA GLN A 23 -18.22 7.88 -13.78
C GLN A 23 -17.56 6.56 -13.34
N VAL A 24 -16.66 6.01 -14.18
CA VAL A 24 -15.96 4.75 -13.90
C VAL A 24 -15.12 4.82 -12.62
N LEU A 25 -14.72 6.02 -12.20
CA LEU A 25 -13.92 6.24 -11.00
C LEU A 25 -14.67 5.87 -9.71
N ASP A 26 -16.00 5.88 -9.74
CA ASP A 26 -16.87 5.56 -8.59
C ASP A 26 -17.34 4.09 -8.61
N TRP A 27 -17.17 3.39 -9.73
CA TRP A 27 -17.58 1.98 -9.86
C TRP A 27 -16.56 1.00 -9.28
N PHE A 28 -15.28 1.39 -9.25
CA PHE A 28 -14.17 0.58 -8.75
C PHE A 28 -13.51 1.25 -7.55
N ASP A 29 -13.52 0.54 -6.43
CA ASP A 29 -12.82 0.95 -5.21
C ASP A 29 -11.29 0.98 -5.46
N ASP A 30 -10.76 -0.12 -6.02
CA ASP A 30 -9.34 -0.26 -6.38
C ASP A 30 -9.10 -0.02 -7.88
N LYS A 31 -8.21 0.93 -8.20
CA LYS A 31 -7.91 1.41 -9.57
C LYS A 31 -6.58 0.90 -10.12
N ASP A 32 -5.93 0.03 -9.38
CA ASP A 32 -4.62 -0.54 -9.66
C ASP A 32 -4.70 -2.08 -9.80
N THR A 33 -5.81 -2.56 -10.36
CA THR A 33 -6.09 -3.98 -10.57
C THR A 33 -6.15 -4.31 -12.06
N ILE A 34 -5.87 -5.58 -12.41
CA ILE A 34 -6.04 -6.08 -13.78
C ILE A 34 -7.50 -5.97 -14.21
N ALA A 35 -8.46 -6.25 -13.32
CA ALA A 35 -9.88 -6.12 -13.61
C ALA A 35 -10.28 -4.68 -14.00
N TYR A 36 -9.73 -3.67 -13.32
CA TYR A 36 -9.96 -2.27 -13.69
C TYR A 36 -9.34 -1.93 -15.05
N CYS A 37 -8.11 -2.39 -15.30
CA CYS A 37 -7.44 -2.20 -16.59
C CYS A 37 -8.25 -2.81 -17.75
N GLU A 38 -8.65 -4.07 -17.63
CA GLU A 38 -9.36 -4.79 -18.68
C GLU A 38 -10.80 -4.30 -18.85
N PHE A 39 -11.42 -3.75 -17.80
CA PHE A 39 -12.70 -3.06 -17.91
C PHE A 39 -12.59 -1.82 -18.80
N LEU A 40 -11.55 -1.00 -18.61
CA LEU A 40 -11.33 0.19 -19.45
C LEU A 40 -10.96 -0.18 -20.90
N GLU A 41 -10.31 -1.32 -21.12
CA GLU A 41 -10.02 -1.83 -22.46
C GLU A 41 -11.29 -2.29 -23.19
N ALA A 42 -12.16 -3.02 -22.49
CA ALA A 42 -13.43 -3.54 -23.00
C ALA A 42 -14.51 -2.45 -23.17
N PHE A 43 -14.59 -1.53 -22.22
CA PHE A 43 -15.58 -0.45 -22.17
C PHE A 43 -14.87 0.91 -22.05
N PRO A 44 -14.30 1.42 -23.15
CA PRO A 44 -13.42 2.59 -23.12
C PRO A 44 -14.14 3.90 -22.84
N ASN A 45 -15.47 3.94 -22.86
CA ASN A 45 -16.26 5.13 -22.57
C ASN A 45 -17.63 4.75 -22.00
N LEU A 46 -18.36 5.75 -21.52
CA LEU A 46 -19.67 5.55 -20.90
C LEU A 46 -20.67 4.87 -21.83
N HIS A 47 -20.74 5.28 -23.09
CA HIS A 47 -21.67 4.70 -24.06
C HIS A 47 -21.42 3.21 -24.26
N ALA A 48 -20.14 2.81 -24.42
CA ALA A 48 -19.77 1.40 -24.53
C ALA A 48 -20.13 0.60 -23.27
N ALA A 49 -19.94 1.17 -22.08
CA ALA A 49 -20.31 0.52 -20.82
C ALA A 49 -21.84 0.37 -20.67
N GLN A 50 -22.62 1.37 -21.04
CA GLN A 50 -24.09 1.36 -20.96
C GLN A 50 -24.74 0.46 -22.02
N ALA A 51 -24.16 0.38 -23.21
CA ALA A 51 -24.62 -0.50 -24.28
C ALA A 51 -24.42 -2.00 -23.95
N ALA A 52 -23.55 -2.31 -22.98
CA ALA A 52 -23.34 -3.69 -22.54
C ALA A 52 -24.56 -4.21 -21.76
N THR A 53 -25.01 -5.42 -22.10
CA THR A 53 -26.10 -6.06 -21.36
C THR A 53 -25.67 -6.44 -19.94
N ALA A 54 -26.64 -6.62 -19.05
CA ALA A 54 -26.37 -7.08 -17.69
C ALA A 54 -25.65 -8.44 -17.65
N ASP A 55 -25.86 -9.30 -18.65
CA ASP A 55 -25.20 -10.59 -18.76
C ASP A 55 -23.73 -10.42 -19.17
N VAL A 56 -23.43 -9.58 -20.16
CA VAL A 56 -22.04 -9.26 -20.57
C VAL A 56 -21.24 -8.67 -19.41
N LEU A 57 -21.82 -7.72 -18.67
CA LEU A 57 -21.17 -7.13 -17.50
C LEU A 57 -20.95 -8.16 -16.39
N ARG A 58 -21.93 -9.05 -16.16
CA ARG A 58 -21.82 -10.12 -15.15
C ARG A 58 -20.72 -11.10 -15.52
N ASP A 59 -20.64 -11.50 -16.77
CA ASP A 59 -19.64 -12.46 -17.26
C ASP A 59 -18.24 -11.86 -17.19
N PHE A 60 -18.09 -10.58 -17.56
CA PHE A 60 -16.86 -9.82 -17.34
C PHE A 60 -16.43 -9.83 -15.87
N PHE A 61 -17.31 -9.47 -14.93
CA PHE A 61 -16.92 -9.44 -13.52
C PHE A 61 -16.58 -10.84 -12.98
N ARG A 62 -17.27 -11.88 -13.45
CA ARG A 62 -17.00 -13.27 -13.06
C ARG A 62 -15.66 -13.78 -13.59
N SER A 63 -15.29 -13.45 -14.83
CA SER A 63 -13.97 -13.83 -15.38
C SER A 63 -12.82 -13.21 -14.59
N HIS A 64 -13.07 -12.07 -13.94
CA HIS A 64 -12.13 -11.38 -13.04
C HIS A 64 -12.25 -11.79 -11.56
N HIS A 65 -12.89 -12.92 -11.25
CA HIS A 65 -13.10 -13.42 -9.90
C HIS A 65 -13.88 -12.48 -8.96
N ILE A 66 -14.61 -11.50 -9.51
CA ILE A 66 -15.54 -10.66 -8.76
C ILE A 66 -16.86 -11.41 -8.66
N ILE A 67 -16.95 -12.32 -7.69
CA ILE A 67 -18.07 -13.28 -7.57
C ILE A 67 -19.22 -12.81 -6.69
N ARG A 68 -19.02 -11.77 -5.87
CA ARG A 68 -20.05 -11.29 -4.93
C ARG A 68 -21.22 -10.71 -5.72
N LYS A 69 -22.38 -11.38 -5.64
CA LYS A 69 -23.61 -11.00 -6.36
C LYS A 69 -24.00 -9.54 -6.09
N THR A 70 -23.91 -9.10 -4.84
CA THR A 70 -24.22 -7.72 -4.44
C THR A 70 -23.28 -6.70 -5.09
N THR A 71 -21.99 -7.01 -5.20
CA THR A 71 -21.00 -6.15 -5.87
C THR A 71 -21.27 -6.03 -7.36
N ILE A 72 -21.55 -7.16 -8.04
CA ILE A 72 -21.91 -7.15 -9.46
C ILE A 72 -23.17 -6.33 -9.68
N GLN A 73 -24.25 -6.62 -8.93
CA GLN A 73 -25.52 -5.90 -9.05
C GLN A 73 -25.34 -4.40 -8.83
N ARG A 74 -24.60 -3.99 -7.77
CA ARG A 74 -24.28 -2.58 -7.52
C ARG A 74 -23.60 -1.94 -8.72
N ARG A 75 -22.54 -2.55 -9.26
CA ARG A 75 -21.77 -1.97 -10.38
C ARG A 75 -22.59 -1.92 -11.66
N THR A 76 -23.31 -2.98 -12.00
CA THR A 76 -24.20 -3.00 -13.17
C THR A 76 -25.27 -1.91 -13.06
N GLN A 77 -25.88 -1.76 -11.89
CA GLN A 77 -26.87 -0.70 -11.68
C GLN A 77 -26.24 0.70 -11.80
N GLN A 78 -25.07 0.93 -11.18
CA GLN A 78 -24.35 2.21 -11.29
C GLN A 78 -23.96 2.56 -12.73
N ILE A 79 -23.67 1.57 -13.57
CA ILE A 79 -23.38 1.77 -14.99
C ILE A 79 -24.64 2.19 -15.74
N GLN A 80 -25.75 1.48 -15.53
CA GLN A 80 -27.01 1.74 -16.22
C GLN A 80 -27.66 3.07 -15.78
N ASP A 81 -27.57 3.39 -14.49
CA ASP A 81 -28.11 4.64 -13.92
C ASP A 81 -27.17 5.84 -14.08
N ALA A 82 -25.97 5.63 -14.65
CA ALA A 82 -25.06 6.73 -14.89
C ALA A 82 -25.74 7.78 -15.80
N GLY A 83 -25.64 9.04 -15.39
CA GLY A 83 -26.17 10.17 -16.15
C GLY A 83 -25.50 10.35 -17.52
N PRO A 84 -25.78 11.44 -18.24
CA PRO A 84 -25.20 11.66 -19.57
C PRO A 84 -23.66 11.69 -19.54
N PRO A 85 -23.00 11.42 -20.68
CA PRO A 85 -21.55 11.56 -20.78
C PRO A 85 -21.12 13.00 -20.48
N LEU A 86 -19.93 13.16 -19.92
CA LEU A 86 -19.38 14.48 -19.58
C LEU A 86 -19.25 15.38 -20.82
N THR A 87 -18.84 14.78 -21.93
CA THR A 87 -18.75 15.42 -23.24
C THR A 87 -19.07 14.41 -24.33
N ARG A 88 -19.54 14.91 -25.48
CA ARG A 88 -19.72 14.14 -26.73
C ARG A 88 -18.76 14.62 -27.82
N ASP A 89 -17.82 15.50 -27.47
CA ASP A 89 -16.83 16.02 -28.41
C ASP A 89 -15.74 14.96 -28.66
N ASP A 90 -15.70 14.47 -29.90
CA ASP A 90 -14.72 13.49 -30.35
C ASP A 90 -13.28 14.04 -30.32
N ALA A 91 -13.09 15.35 -30.50
CA ALA A 91 -11.77 15.98 -30.43
C ALA A 91 -11.17 15.91 -29.02
N ILE A 92 -12.01 15.75 -27.99
CA ILE A 92 -11.59 15.51 -26.60
C ILE A 92 -11.53 14.00 -26.32
N THR A 93 -12.56 13.28 -26.73
CA THR A 93 -12.80 11.89 -26.34
C THR A 93 -11.82 10.91 -26.98
N ILE A 94 -11.57 11.04 -28.29
CA ILE A 94 -10.68 10.15 -29.04
C ILE A 94 -9.23 10.20 -28.50
N PRO A 95 -8.57 11.37 -28.38
CA PRO A 95 -7.21 11.41 -27.87
C PRO A 95 -7.11 11.00 -26.40
N ALA A 96 -8.10 11.34 -25.56
CA ALA A 96 -8.12 10.93 -24.15
C ALA A 96 -8.25 9.40 -23.99
N GLN A 97 -9.09 8.75 -24.82
CA GLN A 97 -9.17 7.28 -24.85
C GLN A 97 -7.86 6.65 -25.32
N ALA A 98 -7.21 7.19 -26.36
CA ALA A 98 -5.93 6.69 -26.84
C ALA A 98 -4.84 6.79 -25.76
N LEU A 99 -4.76 7.93 -25.07
CA LEU A 99 -3.86 8.12 -23.92
C LEU A 99 -4.18 7.13 -22.80
N MET A 100 -5.46 6.98 -22.44
CA MET A 100 -5.90 6.05 -21.41
C MET A 100 -5.47 4.61 -21.73
N ARG A 101 -5.70 4.13 -22.97
CA ARG A 101 -5.28 2.79 -23.41
C ARG A 101 -3.77 2.58 -23.29
N GLY A 102 -2.96 3.56 -23.73
CA GLY A 102 -1.50 3.49 -23.59
C GLY A 102 -1.05 3.42 -22.14
N LEU A 103 -1.68 4.21 -21.25
CA LEU A 103 -1.38 4.19 -19.81
C LEU A 103 -1.82 2.88 -19.14
N VAL A 104 -2.96 2.32 -19.53
CA VAL A 104 -3.44 1.02 -19.05
C VAL A 104 -2.49 -0.10 -19.45
N ALA A 105 -2.00 -0.12 -20.69
CA ALA A 105 -1.01 -1.09 -21.14
C ALA A 105 0.27 -1.04 -20.28
N LEU A 106 0.77 0.17 -19.98
CA LEU A 106 1.91 0.36 -19.07
C LEU A 106 1.60 -0.11 -17.65
N LEU A 107 0.40 0.18 -17.14
CA LEU A 107 -0.01 -0.24 -15.79
C LEU A 107 -0.04 -1.77 -15.67
N LYS A 108 -0.60 -2.49 -16.67
CA LYS A 108 -0.61 -3.96 -16.68
C LYS A 108 0.80 -4.55 -16.58
N VAL A 109 1.78 -3.95 -17.29
CA VAL A 109 3.19 -4.35 -17.20
C VAL A 109 3.75 -4.10 -15.80
N VAL A 110 3.49 -2.93 -15.21
CA VAL A 110 3.96 -2.64 -13.84
C VAL A 110 3.35 -3.59 -12.82
N LEU A 111 2.05 -3.92 -12.95
CA LEU A 111 1.37 -4.87 -12.06
C LEU A 111 1.94 -6.28 -12.18
N SER A 112 2.22 -6.76 -13.39
CA SER A 112 2.83 -8.08 -13.58
C SER A 112 4.26 -8.13 -13.00
N GLN A 113 5.05 -7.08 -13.21
CA GLN A 113 6.39 -6.98 -12.63
C GLN A 113 6.36 -6.94 -11.11
N LEU A 114 5.38 -6.26 -10.49
CA LEU A 114 5.25 -6.27 -9.02
C LEU A 114 5.08 -7.70 -8.47
N ILE A 115 4.28 -8.54 -9.12
CA ILE A 115 4.11 -9.95 -8.73
C ILE A 115 5.43 -10.72 -8.85
N VAL A 116 6.20 -10.48 -9.92
CA VAL A 116 7.53 -11.09 -10.10
C VAL A 116 8.48 -10.67 -8.99
N PHE A 117 8.55 -9.38 -8.69
CA PHE A 117 9.40 -8.85 -7.62
C PHE A 117 9.00 -9.41 -6.25
N GLU A 118 7.71 -9.52 -5.95
CA GLU A 118 7.23 -10.12 -4.69
C GLU A 118 7.68 -11.58 -4.55
N ARG A 119 7.61 -12.38 -5.63
CA ARG A 119 8.09 -13.77 -5.62
C ARG A 119 9.61 -13.86 -5.45
N GLN A 120 10.35 -12.99 -6.14
CA GLN A 120 11.81 -12.93 -6.01
C GLN A 120 12.24 -12.53 -4.59
N ILE A 121 11.58 -11.53 -4.00
CA ILE A 121 11.82 -11.12 -2.61
C ILE A 121 11.53 -12.28 -1.65
N ALA A 122 10.41 -12.99 -1.83
CA ALA A 122 10.09 -14.14 -0.99
C ALA A 122 11.16 -15.24 -1.12
N SER A 123 11.53 -15.62 -2.35
CA SER A 123 12.55 -16.64 -2.58
C SER A 123 13.92 -16.26 -2.01
N LEU A 124 14.35 -15.01 -2.20
CA LEU A 124 15.62 -14.53 -1.66
C LEU A 124 15.59 -14.50 -0.14
N PHE A 125 14.50 -14.01 0.44
CA PHE A 125 14.32 -13.97 1.89
C PHE A 125 14.46 -15.35 2.51
N GLU A 126 13.85 -16.38 1.93
CA GLU A 126 13.96 -17.77 2.39
C GLU A 126 15.41 -18.31 2.41
N SER A 127 16.29 -17.81 1.54
CA SER A 127 17.69 -18.23 1.49
C SER A 127 18.61 -17.54 2.51
N LEU A 128 18.14 -16.50 3.21
CA LEU A 128 18.98 -15.71 4.11
C LEU A 128 19.12 -16.38 5.48
N PRO A 129 20.30 -16.35 6.12
CA PRO A 129 20.54 -17.03 7.40
C PRO A 129 19.57 -16.65 8.52
N ASP A 130 19.17 -15.37 8.57
CA ASP A 130 18.31 -14.84 9.64
C ASP A 130 16.82 -14.91 9.28
N ALA A 131 16.43 -15.54 8.17
CA ALA A 131 15.04 -15.57 7.71
C ALA A 131 14.09 -16.11 8.79
N ASP A 132 14.46 -17.22 9.44
CA ASP A 132 13.63 -17.88 10.44
C ASP A 132 13.43 -17.04 11.70
N LEU A 133 14.45 -16.27 12.11
CA LEU A 133 14.34 -15.29 13.20
C LEU A 133 13.24 -14.28 12.88
N PHE A 134 13.29 -13.67 11.69
CA PHE A 134 12.34 -12.64 11.30
C PHE A 134 10.94 -13.18 10.98
N LYS A 135 10.82 -14.43 10.49
CA LYS A 135 9.52 -15.11 10.32
C LYS A 135 8.84 -15.39 11.65
N ALA A 136 9.63 -15.78 12.67
CA ALA A 136 9.12 -16.08 14.00
C ALA A 136 8.59 -14.83 14.73
N LEU A 137 8.91 -13.62 14.24
CA LEU A 137 8.43 -12.40 14.85
C LEU A 137 6.90 -12.28 14.77
N PRO A 138 6.23 -11.99 15.90
CA PRO A 138 4.77 -11.92 15.95
C PRO A 138 4.27 -10.87 14.97
N GLY A 139 3.40 -11.27 14.05
CA GLY A 139 2.76 -10.35 13.10
C GLY A 139 3.66 -9.77 12.02
N ALA A 140 4.90 -10.25 11.84
CA ALA A 140 5.75 -9.81 10.72
C ALA A 140 5.21 -10.33 9.38
N GLY A 141 4.91 -11.63 9.30
CA GLY A 141 4.35 -12.25 8.09
C GLY A 141 5.26 -12.10 6.85
N PRO A 142 4.77 -12.47 5.67
CA PRO A 142 5.60 -12.59 4.46
C PRO A 142 6.10 -11.25 3.91
N HIS A 143 5.49 -10.12 4.28
CA HIS A 143 5.86 -8.81 3.75
C HIS A 143 6.74 -8.00 4.70
N LEU A 144 6.48 -8.03 6.02
CA LEU A 144 7.27 -7.24 6.97
C LEU A 144 8.53 -8.00 7.41
N ALA A 145 8.52 -9.33 7.46
CA ALA A 145 9.71 -10.09 7.84
C ALA A 145 10.92 -9.81 6.90
N PRO A 146 10.78 -9.86 5.55
CA PRO A 146 11.88 -9.49 4.65
C PRO A 146 12.31 -8.03 4.80
N ARG A 147 11.36 -7.10 5.02
CA ARG A 147 11.67 -5.67 5.20
C ARG A 147 12.44 -5.41 6.49
N LEU A 148 12.07 -6.11 7.58
CA LEU A 148 12.77 -6.02 8.86
C LEU A 148 14.19 -6.55 8.71
N LEU A 149 14.38 -7.73 8.10
CA LEU A 149 15.72 -8.28 7.84
C LEU A 149 16.57 -7.29 7.03
N ALA A 150 16.02 -6.76 5.93
CA ALA A 150 16.71 -5.78 5.09
C ALA A 150 17.09 -4.50 5.85
N ALA A 151 16.34 -4.11 6.89
CA ALA A 151 16.67 -2.93 7.70
C ALA A 151 18.00 -3.10 8.46
N PHE A 152 18.33 -4.32 8.90
CA PHE A 152 19.60 -4.62 9.57
C PHE A 152 20.76 -4.80 8.58
N GLY A 153 20.49 -4.94 7.28
CA GLY A 153 21.51 -5.09 6.23
C GLY A 153 22.23 -6.44 6.27
N GLU A 154 23.33 -6.59 5.52
CA GLU A 154 24.18 -7.80 5.56
C GLU A 154 25.36 -7.60 6.52
N ASP A 155 25.91 -6.39 6.58
CA ASP A 155 26.96 -6.02 7.53
C ASP A 155 26.37 -5.82 8.93
N ARG A 156 26.42 -6.88 9.73
CA ARG A 156 25.99 -6.87 11.14
C ARG A 156 26.88 -6.00 12.04
N THR A 157 28.06 -5.61 11.58
CA THR A 157 29.00 -4.77 12.35
C THR A 157 28.79 -3.28 12.13
N ARG A 158 27.95 -2.89 11.15
CA ARG A 158 27.63 -1.49 10.81
C ARG A 158 27.19 -0.64 12.01
N PHE A 159 26.53 -1.25 13.01
CA PHE A 159 26.05 -0.55 14.20
C PHE A 159 26.65 -1.15 15.47
N ASN A 160 27.40 -0.35 16.22
CA ASN A 160 28.06 -0.78 17.47
C ASN A 160 27.07 -1.12 18.60
N CYS A 161 25.83 -0.63 18.53
CA CYS A 161 24.80 -0.91 19.51
C CYS A 161 23.39 -0.68 18.94
N ALA A 162 22.38 -1.31 19.55
CA ALA A 162 20.97 -1.13 19.17
C ALA A 162 20.52 0.34 19.19
N GLN A 163 21.07 1.16 20.09
CA GLN A 163 20.73 2.59 20.15
C GLN A 163 21.18 3.33 18.88
N SER A 164 22.35 3.00 18.32
CA SER A 164 22.85 3.60 17.07
C SER A 164 21.93 3.24 15.91
N PHE A 165 21.54 1.97 15.80
CA PHE A 165 20.58 1.51 14.80
C PHE A 165 19.22 2.20 14.92
N LEU A 166 18.64 2.24 16.12
CA LEU A 166 17.33 2.86 16.38
C LEU A 166 17.34 4.38 16.13
N SER A 167 18.47 5.05 16.36
CA SER A 167 18.67 6.45 15.99
C SER A 167 18.73 6.60 14.46
N TYR A 168 19.47 5.73 13.76
CA TYR A 168 19.55 5.75 12.30
C TYR A 168 18.19 5.55 11.62
N ILE A 169 17.38 4.56 12.07
CA ILE A 169 16.04 4.34 11.53
C ILE A 169 14.99 5.33 12.08
N GLY A 170 15.40 6.28 12.93
CA GLY A 170 14.54 7.33 13.48
C GLY A 170 13.43 6.85 14.41
N ILE A 171 13.59 5.67 15.03
CA ILE A 171 12.69 5.16 16.05
C ILE A 171 13.05 5.71 17.44
N ALA A 172 14.34 5.87 17.72
CA ALA A 172 14.80 6.49 18.95
C ALA A 172 14.32 7.94 19.06
N PRO A 173 13.83 8.37 20.24
CA PRO A 173 13.46 9.76 20.46
C PRO A 173 14.71 10.64 20.55
N VAL A 174 14.61 11.85 20.00
CA VAL A 174 15.60 12.90 20.18
C VAL A 174 15.19 13.74 21.38
N LYS A 175 16.11 13.93 22.32
CA LYS A 175 15.96 14.84 23.45
C LYS A 175 16.88 16.02 23.21
N GLU A 176 16.32 17.22 23.09
CA GLU A 176 17.13 18.44 23.20
C GLU A 176 16.75 19.17 24.49
N GLU A 177 17.78 19.67 25.16
CA GLU A 177 17.65 20.32 26.45
C GLU A 177 18.59 21.51 26.47
N SER A 178 18.05 22.70 26.70
CA SER A 178 18.80 23.86 27.14
C SER A 178 18.42 24.13 28.59
N GLY A 179 19.26 24.81 29.38
CA GLY A 179 19.02 25.01 30.82
C GLY A 179 17.67 25.62 31.21
N LYS A 180 16.86 26.10 30.24
CA LYS A 180 15.50 26.61 30.43
C LYS A 180 14.39 25.81 29.73
N LYS A 181 14.73 24.86 28.84
CA LYS A 181 13.75 24.15 28.01
C LYS A 181 14.18 22.71 27.77
N ARG A 182 13.22 21.79 27.84
CA ARG A 182 13.39 20.39 27.48
C ARG A 182 12.31 19.99 26.49
N TRP A 183 12.69 19.42 25.35
CA TRP A 183 11.76 18.81 24.42
C TRP A 183 12.21 17.42 23.99
N VAL A 184 11.24 16.55 23.74
CA VAL A 184 11.47 15.21 23.22
C VAL A 184 10.62 15.06 21.97
N HIS A 185 11.27 14.83 20.84
CA HIS A 185 10.61 14.70 19.54
C HIS A 185 11.16 13.51 18.77
N TRP A 186 10.61 13.29 17.58
CA TRP A 186 11.06 12.23 16.70
C TRP A 186 12.16 12.71 15.76
N HIS A 187 12.99 11.79 15.30
CA HIS A 187 14.02 12.11 14.34
C HIS A 187 13.38 12.39 12.97
N TRP A 188 13.48 13.62 12.48
CA TRP A 188 12.86 14.02 11.22
C TRP A 188 13.62 13.45 10.01
N SER A 189 14.95 13.61 10.02
CA SER A 189 15.85 13.13 8.97
C SER A 189 16.23 11.67 9.21
N CYS A 190 15.52 10.73 8.61
CA CYS A 190 15.91 9.31 8.64
C CYS A 190 15.31 8.58 7.42
N PRO A 191 15.72 7.33 7.14
CA PRO A 191 15.03 6.49 6.16
C PRO A 191 13.57 6.23 6.59
N ILE A 192 12.64 7.02 6.06
CA ILE A 192 11.22 7.01 6.45
C ILE A 192 10.61 5.61 6.27
N PHE A 193 10.98 4.91 5.21
CA PHE A 193 10.51 3.55 4.93
C PHE A 193 10.91 2.53 6.01
N LEU A 194 12.15 2.61 6.52
CA LEU A 194 12.60 1.73 7.60
C LEU A 194 11.88 2.06 8.90
N ARG A 195 11.72 3.36 9.22
CA ARG A 195 10.94 3.80 10.38
C ARG A 195 9.51 3.26 10.33
N GLN A 196 8.86 3.42 9.18
CA GLN A 196 7.50 2.97 8.93
C GLN A 196 7.40 1.45 9.08
N THR A 197 8.36 0.69 8.54
CA THR A 197 8.41 -0.78 8.66
C THR A 197 8.32 -1.23 10.12
N PHE A 198 9.11 -0.63 11.02
CA PHE A 198 9.07 -0.99 12.44
C PHE A 198 7.75 -0.60 13.10
N VAL A 199 7.22 0.59 12.81
CA VAL A 199 5.96 1.08 13.38
C VAL A 199 4.78 0.21 12.95
N GLU A 200 4.71 -0.15 11.66
CA GLU A 200 3.69 -1.05 11.11
C GLU A 200 3.80 -2.44 11.73
N TRP A 201 5.01 -3.00 11.74
CA TRP A 201 5.23 -4.33 12.32
C TRP A 201 4.79 -4.39 13.78
N VAL A 202 5.19 -3.46 14.64
CA VAL A 202 4.79 -3.56 16.04
C VAL A 202 3.29 -3.36 16.27
N ALA A 203 2.60 -2.65 15.37
CA ALA A 203 1.14 -2.55 15.41
C ALA A 203 0.48 -3.92 15.15
N HIS A 204 1.05 -4.73 14.26
CA HIS A 204 0.64 -6.11 14.00
C HIS A 204 1.13 -7.10 15.07
N ALA A 205 2.32 -6.88 15.63
CA ALA A 205 2.90 -7.70 16.69
C ALA A 205 2.13 -7.57 18.00
N ARG A 206 1.68 -6.36 18.33
CA ARG A 206 0.97 -6.01 19.57
C ARG A 206 -0.13 -7.00 19.95
N PRO A 207 -1.16 -7.27 19.11
CA PRO A 207 -2.23 -8.20 19.47
C PRO A 207 -1.79 -9.68 19.49
N ARG A 208 -0.59 -10.01 19.01
CA ARG A 208 -0.07 -11.38 18.87
C ARG A 208 1.02 -11.72 19.90
N SER A 209 1.42 -10.77 20.74
CA SER A 209 2.41 -10.95 21.79
C SER A 209 1.90 -10.41 23.11
N VAL A 210 1.84 -11.29 24.11
CA VAL A 210 1.34 -10.97 25.46
C VAL A 210 2.11 -9.79 26.06
N TRP A 211 3.45 -9.83 25.99
CA TRP A 211 4.28 -8.77 26.54
C TRP A 211 4.12 -7.46 25.76
N SER A 212 3.99 -7.52 24.43
CA SER A 212 3.81 -6.33 23.59
C SER A 212 2.50 -5.63 23.89
N GLN A 213 1.42 -6.41 24.07
CA GLN A 213 0.12 -5.90 24.48
C GLN A 213 0.19 -5.28 25.88
N ALA A 214 0.84 -5.95 26.84
CA ALA A 214 1.00 -5.44 28.20
C ALA A 214 1.79 -4.13 28.24
N PHE A 215 2.91 -4.04 27.51
CA PHE A 215 3.70 -2.82 27.40
C PHE A 215 2.89 -1.68 26.74
N TYR A 216 2.18 -1.97 25.66
CA TYR A 216 1.30 -1.00 25.01
C TYR A 216 0.24 -0.46 25.99
N GLN A 217 -0.46 -1.35 26.70
CA GLN A 217 -1.46 -0.96 27.69
C GLN A 217 -0.86 -0.14 28.83
N GLN A 218 0.33 -0.50 29.31
CA GLN A 218 1.06 0.28 30.31
C GLN A 218 1.31 1.71 29.83
N GLN A 219 1.75 1.88 28.58
CA GLN A 219 1.97 3.22 28.01
C GLN A 219 0.67 4.00 27.85
N ARG A 220 -0.43 3.34 27.45
CA ARG A 220 -1.76 3.95 27.39
C ARG A 220 -2.27 4.39 28.76
N ARG A 221 -2.06 3.60 29.81
CA ARG A 221 -2.42 3.95 31.20
C ARG A 221 -1.63 5.15 31.73
N LYS A 222 -0.41 5.39 31.23
CA LYS A 222 0.38 6.61 31.50
C LYS A 222 -0.13 7.85 30.73
N GLY A 223 -1.28 7.77 30.06
CA GLY A 223 -1.85 8.88 29.28
C GLY A 223 -1.22 9.09 27.89
N GLN A 224 -0.32 8.20 27.44
CA GLN A 224 0.29 8.34 26.11
C GLN A 224 -0.74 8.09 25.01
N SER A 225 -0.71 8.87 23.93
CA SER A 225 -1.55 8.64 22.74
C SER A 225 -1.24 7.29 22.09
N HIS A 226 -2.15 6.76 21.26
CA HIS A 226 -1.96 5.49 20.55
C HIS A 226 -0.63 5.49 19.79
N GLN A 227 -0.38 6.55 19.02
CA GLN A 227 0.83 6.70 18.23
C GLN A 227 2.10 6.72 19.10
N LYS A 228 2.09 7.43 20.24
CA LYS A 228 3.22 7.44 21.18
C LYS A 228 3.47 6.07 21.80
N ALA A 229 2.41 5.34 22.15
CA ALA A 229 2.51 3.99 22.71
C ALA A 229 3.08 2.97 21.71
N ILE A 230 2.62 3.02 20.45
CA ILE A 230 3.15 2.18 19.36
C ILE A 230 4.63 2.47 19.10
N ARG A 231 5.03 3.75 19.06
CA ARG A 231 6.44 4.13 18.86
C ARG A 231 7.33 3.70 20.02
N ALA A 232 6.86 3.84 21.25
CA ALA A 232 7.57 3.34 22.42
C ALA A 232 7.75 1.80 22.35
N LEU A 233 6.75 1.09 21.84
CA LEU A 233 6.83 -0.35 21.63
C LEU A 233 7.81 -0.71 20.51
N ALA A 234 7.83 0.03 19.39
CA ALA A 234 8.84 -0.11 18.33
C ALA A 234 10.26 0.08 18.87
N TYR A 235 10.46 1.11 19.70
CA TYR A 235 11.75 1.34 20.34
C TYR A 235 12.15 0.18 21.27
N LYS A 236 11.22 -0.44 21.97
CA LYS A 236 11.51 -1.63 22.80
C LYS A 236 11.85 -2.85 21.96
N TRP A 237 11.08 -3.14 20.91
CA TRP A 237 11.36 -4.26 20.01
C TRP A 237 12.70 -4.15 19.31
N GLY A 238 13.05 -2.97 18.78
CA GLY A 238 14.35 -2.80 18.11
C GLY A 238 15.57 -2.82 19.04
N ARG A 239 15.38 -2.98 20.36
CA ARG A 239 16.46 -3.29 21.32
C ARG A 239 16.55 -4.77 21.67
N ILE A 240 15.49 -5.53 21.39
CA ILE A 240 15.41 -6.99 21.61
C ILE A 240 16.00 -7.71 20.40
N LEU A 241 15.71 -7.20 19.20
CA LEU A 241 16.43 -7.53 17.96
C LEU A 241 17.85 -6.97 18.02
#